data_AF-A0A3A8LE53-F1
#
_entry.id   AF-A0A3A8LE53-F1
#
_cell.length_a   1.000
_cell.length_b   1.000
_cell.length_c   1.000
_cell.angle_alpha   90.00
_cell.angle_beta   90.00
_cell.angle_gamma   90.00
#
_symmetry.space_group_name_H-M   'P 1'
#
loop_
_entity.id
_entity.type
_entity.pdbx_description
1 polymer ?
#
loop_
_entity_poly.entity_id
_entity_poly.type
_entity_poly.pdbx_seq_one_letter_code
_entity_poly.pdbx_strand_id
1 'polypeptide(L)'
;MPMRHSPLPLAALLGAALSFLPGCESAKSRGPSPSDTQVQKPAPVQDADAWKRARVGDRVTYTFSATQGTEPRGGGTARTVEGLLTLEVVAVQQPWVWVRVAYTDAAGKPLAQTRLAQDLLVPVRADTTRPIDVPHGGEATAELPSSAGRTWEALRYVSDQRPVDGPLRTRVYANTPGPLYLTHGLIDASTETAGFHIPGGFSLKLREFREGSEGASAPVPALDRPLGAGAYYERRVDVGPAPGVQRVCFAAERGYLLRTEGPVNPDTDVAPCSDFSEAEPEALEEVLMGLPWEALASAPGPSAAAPGTRGTFTVQDRAVPALTLQSREDVEGTQRVFAETYAADPWTPALVGLPYEARFQPLSSSTERVVAGGKLESEGGTRIVRWGAWMGAK
;
A
#
# COMPACT_ATOMS: atom_id res chain seq x y z
N MET A 1 54.90 -9.37 18.11
CA MET A 1 54.13 -9.27 19.37
C MET A 1 52.67 -9.03 19.01
N PRO A 2 51.73 -9.65 19.75
CA PRO A 2 50.35 -10.01 19.36
C PRO A 2 49.39 -8.81 19.54
N MET A 3 48.14 -8.76 19.08
CA MET A 3 47.04 -9.75 19.03
C MET A 3 46.17 -9.46 17.78
N ARG A 4 45.80 -10.45 16.92
CA ARG A 4 44.56 -11.28 16.97
C ARG A 4 43.34 -10.48 17.47
N HIS A 5 42.22 -10.37 16.74
CA HIS A 5 41.27 -11.47 16.53
C HIS A 5 40.54 -11.40 15.17
N SER A 6 40.46 -12.54 14.50
CA SER A 6 39.33 -13.02 13.68
C SER A 6 38.84 -14.32 14.38
N PRO A 7 37.67 -14.95 14.09
CA PRO A 7 36.81 -14.82 12.90
C PRO A 7 35.27 -14.93 13.14
N LEU A 8 34.51 -14.85 12.03
CA LEU A 8 33.16 -15.36 11.67
C LEU A 8 32.84 -16.80 12.17
N PRO A 9 31.70 -17.50 11.85
CA PRO A 9 30.27 -17.19 11.56
C PRO A 9 29.26 -18.21 12.21
N LEU A 10 27.96 -18.13 11.83
CA LEU A 10 26.95 -19.22 11.70
C LEU A 10 26.49 -20.04 12.94
N ALA A 11 25.17 -20.06 13.22
CA ALA A 11 24.31 -21.27 13.23
C ALA A 11 22.94 -21.05 13.91
N ALA A 12 21.92 -21.67 13.30
CA ALA A 12 20.55 -21.85 13.78
C ALA A 12 20.46 -22.82 14.97
N LEU A 13 19.37 -22.77 15.75
CA LEU A 13 18.87 -23.93 16.52
C LEU A 13 17.35 -23.83 16.78
N LEU A 14 16.65 -24.89 16.38
CA LEU A 14 15.28 -25.31 16.75
C LEU A 14 15.28 -26.04 18.10
N GLY A 15 14.12 -26.10 18.79
CA GLY A 15 13.69 -27.34 19.49
C GLY A 15 13.39 -27.30 21.00
N ALA A 16 12.10 -27.13 21.33
CA ALA A 16 11.22 -27.82 22.30
C ALA A 16 11.69 -28.46 23.65
N ALA A 17 10.86 -28.21 24.69
CA ALA A 17 10.16 -29.17 25.60
C ALA A 17 10.41 -29.12 27.15
N LEU A 18 9.34 -28.76 27.89
CA LEU A 18 8.73 -29.36 29.13
C LEU A 18 9.67 -30.00 30.19
N SER A 19 9.59 -29.78 31.53
CA SER A 19 8.41 -29.83 32.43
C SER A 19 8.81 -29.78 33.95
N PHE A 20 7.80 -29.53 34.81
CA PHE A 20 7.61 -29.87 36.27
C PHE A 20 7.84 -28.83 37.40
N LEU A 21 6.72 -28.54 38.11
CA LEU A 21 6.53 -27.84 39.41
C LEU A 21 6.69 -28.82 40.60
N PRO A 22 6.77 -28.40 41.91
CA PRO A 22 5.57 -28.05 42.72
C PRO A 22 5.71 -27.05 43.93
N GLY A 23 4.61 -26.32 44.23
CA GLY A 23 4.08 -26.01 45.59
C GLY A 23 4.50 -24.66 46.22
N CYS A 24 3.68 -23.88 46.95
CA CYS A 24 2.47 -24.14 47.76
C CYS A 24 1.49 -22.93 47.83
N GLU A 25 0.25 -23.29 48.19
CA GLU A 25 -0.95 -22.56 48.68
C GLU A 25 -0.67 -21.33 49.60
N SER A 26 -1.53 -20.33 49.85
CA SER A 26 -2.98 -20.28 50.02
C SER A 26 -3.43 -18.81 50.19
N ALA A 27 -4.59 -18.38 49.68
CA ALA A 27 -5.57 -17.52 50.38
C ALA A 27 -6.78 -17.18 49.50
N LYS A 28 -7.97 -17.54 49.99
CA LYS A 28 -9.30 -17.23 49.44
C LYS A 28 -9.60 -15.73 49.48
N SER A 29 -10.19 -15.22 48.41
CA SER A 29 -11.14 -14.10 48.46
C SER A 29 -12.21 -14.32 47.39
N ARG A 30 -13.47 -14.45 47.85
CA ARG A 30 -14.67 -14.50 47.00
C ARG A 30 -15.01 -13.07 46.60
N GLY A 31 -14.98 -12.78 45.31
CA GLY A 31 -15.57 -11.60 44.67
C GLY A 31 -16.32 -12.04 43.41
N PRO A 32 -17.36 -11.30 42.97
CA PRO A 32 -18.36 -11.80 42.02
C PRO A 32 -17.76 -12.07 40.63
N SER A 33 -18.24 -13.13 39.99
CA SER A 33 -17.87 -13.53 38.62
C SER A 33 -17.98 -12.35 37.66
N PRO A 34 -16.91 -12.00 36.91
CA PRO A 34 -17.10 -11.29 35.66
C PRO A 34 -17.76 -12.28 34.71
N SER A 35 -18.92 -11.92 34.15
CA SER A 35 -19.37 -12.53 32.92
C SER A 35 -18.25 -12.31 31.90
N ASP A 36 -17.55 -13.38 31.56
CA ASP A 36 -16.67 -13.43 30.40
C ASP A 36 -17.53 -13.08 29.17
N THR A 37 -17.53 -11.80 28.82
CA THR A 37 -17.72 -11.41 27.43
C THR A 37 -16.45 -11.89 26.74
N GLN A 38 -16.39 -13.18 26.42
CA GLN A 38 -15.42 -13.68 25.47
C GLN A 38 -15.52 -12.75 24.27
N VAL A 39 -14.45 -12.01 24.02
CA VAL A 39 -14.25 -11.23 22.81
C VAL A 39 -14.40 -12.22 21.67
N GLN A 40 -15.63 -12.36 21.14
CA GLN A 40 -15.88 -13.15 19.95
C GLN A 40 -15.20 -12.41 18.82
N LYS A 41 -13.94 -12.79 18.56
CA LYS A 41 -13.22 -12.38 17.37
C LYS A 41 -14.10 -12.78 16.17
N PRO A 42 -14.57 -11.84 15.34
CA PRO A 42 -15.22 -12.19 14.10
C PRO A 42 -14.30 -13.14 13.32
N ALA A 43 -14.83 -14.27 12.87
CA ALA A 43 -14.02 -15.23 12.13
C ALA A 43 -13.73 -14.65 10.73
N PRO A 44 -12.47 -14.70 10.24
CA PRO A 44 -12.10 -14.22 8.90
C PRO A 44 -12.87 -14.92 7.75
N VAL A 45 -13.58 -16.01 8.07
CA VAL A 45 -14.48 -16.73 7.16
C VAL A 45 -15.70 -15.88 6.75
N GLN A 46 -16.22 -15.02 7.64
CA GLN A 46 -17.41 -14.20 7.31
C GLN A 46 -17.13 -13.15 6.25
N ASP A 47 -15.93 -12.56 6.27
CA ASP A 47 -15.50 -11.56 5.28
C ASP A 47 -15.24 -12.18 3.92
N ALA A 48 -14.65 -13.38 3.89
CA ALA A 48 -14.41 -14.12 2.66
C ALA A 48 -15.71 -14.44 1.91
N ASP A 49 -16.78 -14.77 2.64
CA ASP A 49 -18.09 -15.01 2.03
C ASP A 49 -18.83 -13.71 1.64
N ALA A 50 -18.47 -12.56 2.22
CA ALA A 50 -19.05 -11.27 1.86
C ALA A 50 -18.65 -10.84 0.44
N TRP A 51 -17.39 -11.03 0.06
CA TRP A 51 -16.92 -10.73 -1.30
C TRP A 51 -17.63 -11.54 -2.39
N LYS A 52 -18.02 -12.78 -2.10
CA LYS A 52 -18.82 -13.61 -3.03
C LYS A 52 -20.22 -13.04 -3.29
N ARG A 53 -20.73 -12.24 -2.34
CA ARG A 53 -22.04 -11.58 -2.42
C ARG A 53 -21.95 -10.13 -2.88
N ALA A 54 -20.78 -9.67 -3.33
CA ALA A 54 -20.57 -8.31 -3.82
C ALA A 54 -21.58 -7.93 -4.91
N ARG A 55 -22.11 -6.71 -4.82
CA ARG A 55 -23.13 -6.18 -5.74
C ARG A 55 -22.65 -4.88 -6.35
N VAL A 56 -22.96 -4.68 -7.63
CA VAL A 56 -22.72 -3.39 -8.27
C VAL A 56 -23.47 -2.29 -7.51
N GLY A 57 -22.74 -1.25 -7.11
CA GLY A 57 -23.24 -0.13 -6.32
C GLY A 57 -23.00 -0.25 -4.81
N ASP A 58 -22.49 -1.39 -4.30
CA ASP A 58 -21.94 -1.48 -2.94
C ASP A 58 -20.91 -0.38 -2.77
N ARG A 59 -21.10 0.48 -1.76
CA ARG A 59 -20.31 1.68 -1.59
C ARG A 59 -20.06 1.99 -0.13
N VAL A 60 -18.84 2.42 0.16
CA VAL A 60 -18.45 2.96 1.46
C VAL A 60 -17.73 4.28 1.24
N THR A 61 -18.12 5.31 1.98
CA THR A 61 -17.45 6.61 1.95
C THR A 61 -16.98 6.97 3.35
N TYR A 62 -15.74 7.43 3.44
CA TYR A 62 -15.11 7.92 4.66
C TYR A 62 -14.75 9.39 4.52
N THR A 63 -14.81 10.15 5.61
CA THR A 63 -14.05 11.40 5.73
C THR A 63 -12.62 11.06 6.11
N PHE A 64 -11.64 11.63 5.43
CA PHE A 64 -10.23 11.44 5.76
C PHE A 64 -9.54 12.78 6.00
N SER A 65 -8.49 12.76 6.81
CA SER A 65 -7.53 13.85 6.96
C SER A 65 -6.14 13.28 7.15
N ALA A 66 -5.16 13.81 6.44
CA ALA A 66 -3.75 13.52 6.62
C ALA A 66 -3.02 14.83 6.88
N THR A 67 -2.13 14.84 7.86
CA THR A 67 -1.30 16.01 8.19
C THR A 67 0.13 15.58 8.40
N GLN A 68 1.04 16.29 7.75
CA GLN A 68 2.48 16.18 7.96
C GLN A 68 2.97 17.51 8.51
N GLY A 69 3.48 17.49 9.73
CA GLY A 69 4.00 18.63 10.44
C GLY A 69 5.35 19.11 9.91
N THR A 70 5.88 20.12 10.56
CA THR A 70 7.15 20.76 10.17
C THR A 70 8.33 19.90 10.62
N GLU A 71 9.37 19.80 9.80
CA GLU A 71 10.64 19.24 10.25
C GLU A 71 11.21 20.06 11.42
N PRO A 72 11.72 19.46 12.51
CA PRO A 72 12.15 20.19 13.70
C PRO A 72 13.34 21.14 13.47
N ARG A 73 14.06 20.96 12.36
CA ARG A 73 15.24 21.75 11.97
C ARG A 73 15.08 22.47 10.63
N GLY A 74 13.97 22.25 9.93
CA GLY A 74 13.66 22.85 8.63
C GLY A 74 12.44 23.74 8.76
N GLY A 75 12.57 25.04 8.47
CA GLY A 75 11.48 26.03 8.55
C GLY A 75 10.35 25.86 7.53
N GLY A 76 9.85 24.63 7.36
CA GLY A 76 8.71 24.31 6.50
C GLY A 76 7.37 24.61 7.19
N THR A 77 6.29 24.59 6.40
CA THR A 77 4.91 24.66 6.90
C THR A 77 4.32 23.27 7.01
N ALA A 78 3.45 23.05 8.00
CA ALA A 78 2.67 21.83 8.05
C ALA A 78 1.80 21.72 6.79
N ARG A 79 1.71 20.51 6.24
CA ARG A 79 0.94 20.19 5.04
C ARG A 79 -0.23 19.31 5.42
N THR A 80 -1.42 19.64 4.93
CA THR A 80 -2.64 18.88 5.22
C THR A 80 -3.38 18.62 3.92
N VAL A 81 -3.97 17.42 3.83
CA VAL A 81 -4.94 17.06 2.79
C VAL A 81 -6.12 16.38 3.49
N GLU A 82 -7.33 16.79 3.12
CA GLU A 82 -8.56 16.28 3.70
C GLU A 82 -9.64 16.16 2.62
N GLY A 83 -10.62 15.31 2.87
CA GLY A 83 -11.69 15.08 1.92
C GLY A 83 -12.45 13.79 2.18
N LEU A 84 -12.89 13.16 1.09
CA LEU A 84 -13.65 11.92 1.09
C LEU A 84 -12.89 10.82 0.37
N LEU A 85 -12.83 9.65 0.99
CA LEU A 85 -12.38 8.41 0.36
C LEU A 85 -13.62 7.56 0.06
N THR A 86 -13.87 7.26 -1.20
CA THR A 86 -14.97 6.39 -1.64
C THR A 86 -14.42 5.09 -2.22
N LEU A 87 -14.94 3.96 -1.77
CA LEU A 87 -14.83 2.66 -2.43
C LEU A 87 -16.20 2.28 -2.98
N GLU A 88 -16.28 1.90 -4.25
CA GLU A 88 -17.54 1.47 -4.89
C GLU A 88 -17.33 0.29 -5.83
N VAL A 89 -18.16 -0.75 -5.70
CA VAL A 89 -18.20 -1.85 -6.66
C VAL A 89 -18.85 -1.36 -7.95
N VAL A 90 -18.06 -1.29 -9.02
CA VAL A 90 -18.50 -0.77 -10.33
C VAL A 90 -18.82 -1.87 -11.34
N ALA A 91 -18.29 -3.08 -11.16
CA ALA A 91 -18.63 -4.24 -11.97
C ALA A 91 -18.40 -5.53 -11.17
N VAL A 92 -19.20 -6.56 -11.48
CA VAL A 92 -19.05 -7.91 -10.91
C VAL A 92 -19.13 -8.91 -12.05
N GLN A 93 -18.06 -9.68 -12.24
CA GLN A 93 -18.00 -10.81 -13.15
C GLN A 93 -17.24 -11.91 -12.44
N GLN A 94 -17.98 -12.76 -11.72
CA GLN A 94 -17.41 -13.80 -10.87
C GLN A 94 -16.34 -14.62 -11.63
N PRO A 95 -15.16 -14.85 -11.03
CA PRO A 95 -14.83 -14.63 -9.61
C PRO A 95 -14.34 -13.21 -9.27
N TRP A 96 -14.42 -12.25 -10.20
CA TRP A 96 -13.83 -10.91 -10.05
C TRP A 96 -14.86 -9.84 -9.71
N VAL A 97 -14.44 -8.92 -8.84
CA VAL A 97 -15.19 -7.73 -8.40
C VAL A 97 -14.31 -6.52 -8.66
N TRP A 98 -14.81 -5.54 -9.42
CA TRP A 98 -14.08 -4.32 -9.73
C TRP A 98 -14.51 -3.22 -8.77
N VAL A 99 -13.56 -2.76 -7.96
CA VAL A 99 -13.75 -1.69 -6.99
C VAL A 99 -13.10 -0.41 -7.52
N ARG A 100 -13.88 0.64 -7.66
CA ARG A 100 -13.38 1.99 -7.88
C ARG A 100 -13.03 2.61 -6.54
N VAL A 101 -11.83 3.19 -6.47
CA VAL A 101 -11.34 3.97 -5.35
C VAL A 101 -11.19 5.41 -5.80
N ALA A 102 -11.77 6.36 -5.06
CA ALA A 102 -11.71 7.78 -5.39
C ALA A 102 -11.44 8.63 -4.14
N TYR A 103 -10.57 9.63 -4.29
CA TYR A 103 -10.37 10.69 -3.30
C TYR A 103 -10.90 12.00 -3.86
N THR A 104 -11.78 12.65 -3.11
CA THR A 104 -12.38 13.93 -3.51
C THR A 104 -12.35 14.93 -2.38
N ASP A 105 -12.53 16.21 -2.68
CA ASP A 105 -12.86 17.20 -1.67
C ASP A 105 -14.25 16.94 -1.06
N ALA A 106 -14.65 17.77 -0.08
CA ALA A 106 -15.95 17.67 0.57
C ALA A 106 -17.15 17.90 -0.39
N ALA A 107 -16.92 18.57 -1.53
CA ALA A 107 -17.91 18.83 -2.57
C ALA A 107 -17.95 17.74 -3.66
N GLY A 108 -17.12 16.70 -3.56
CA GLY A 108 -17.03 15.62 -4.54
C GLY A 108 -16.18 15.95 -5.76
N LYS A 109 -15.35 16.99 -5.72
CA LYS A 109 -14.43 17.34 -6.82
C LYS A 109 -13.06 16.66 -6.62
N PRO A 110 -12.31 16.43 -7.72
CA PRO A 110 -10.94 15.91 -7.62
C PRO A 110 -10.05 16.77 -6.72
N LEU A 111 -9.18 16.12 -5.94
CA LEU A 111 -8.20 16.80 -5.11
C LEU A 111 -7.09 17.45 -5.96
N ALA A 112 -6.47 18.50 -5.41
CA ALA A 112 -5.37 19.20 -6.07
C ALA A 112 -4.07 18.38 -6.11
N GLN A 113 -3.91 17.43 -5.18
CA GLN A 113 -2.75 16.55 -5.11
C GLN A 113 -2.78 15.54 -6.26
N THR A 114 -1.81 15.62 -7.18
CA THR A 114 -1.74 14.77 -8.38
C THR A 114 -1.90 13.29 -8.05
N ARG A 115 -1.27 12.80 -6.97
CA ARG A 115 -1.37 11.41 -6.52
C ARG A 115 -2.79 10.94 -6.21
N LEU A 116 -3.68 11.84 -5.78
CA LEU A 116 -5.05 11.52 -5.37
C LEU A 116 -6.11 12.03 -6.36
N ALA A 117 -5.69 12.67 -7.46
CA ALA A 117 -6.57 13.42 -8.35
C ALA A 117 -7.39 12.55 -9.33
N GLN A 118 -7.14 11.24 -9.38
CA GLN A 118 -7.77 10.34 -10.33
C GLN A 118 -8.36 9.11 -9.64
N ASP A 119 -9.48 8.63 -10.17
CA ASP A 119 -10.07 7.37 -9.77
C ASP A 119 -9.14 6.21 -10.11
N LEU A 120 -8.94 5.33 -9.13
CA LEU A 120 -8.17 4.10 -9.24
C LEU A 120 -9.10 2.89 -9.31
N LEU A 121 -8.63 1.84 -9.97
CA LEU A 121 -9.39 0.60 -10.14
C LEU A 121 -8.66 -0.56 -9.47
N VAL A 122 -9.42 -1.37 -8.73
CA VAL A 122 -8.94 -2.55 -8.01
C VAL A 122 -9.80 -3.75 -8.38
N PRO A 123 -9.35 -4.59 -9.32
CA PRO A 123 -9.96 -5.91 -9.52
C PRO A 123 -9.60 -6.83 -8.36
N VAL A 124 -10.61 -7.29 -7.61
CA VAL A 124 -10.48 -8.15 -6.44
C VAL A 124 -11.08 -9.51 -6.74
N ARG A 125 -10.33 -10.56 -6.43
CA ARG A 125 -10.80 -11.93 -6.50
C ARG A 125 -11.67 -12.25 -5.29
N ALA A 126 -12.88 -12.74 -5.52
CA ALA A 126 -13.89 -12.98 -4.49
C ALA A 126 -13.91 -14.42 -3.95
N ASP A 127 -13.41 -15.40 -4.69
CA ASP A 127 -13.26 -16.77 -4.22
C ASP A 127 -12.03 -16.93 -3.31
N THR A 128 -12.08 -17.96 -2.46
CA THR A 128 -10.98 -18.30 -1.55
C THR A 128 -9.95 -19.13 -2.30
N THR A 129 -8.76 -18.60 -2.54
CA THR A 129 -7.66 -19.35 -3.18
C THR A 129 -6.69 -19.94 -2.17
N ARG A 130 -6.55 -19.28 -1.02
CA ARG A 130 -5.73 -19.71 0.12
C ARG A 130 -6.29 -19.14 1.44
N PRO A 131 -5.96 -19.70 2.61
CA PRO A 131 -6.22 -19.00 3.87
C PRO A 131 -5.44 -17.69 3.91
N ILE A 132 -6.12 -16.60 4.25
CA ILE A 132 -5.50 -15.30 4.56
C ILE A 132 -6.06 -14.92 5.92
N ASP A 133 -5.21 -14.97 6.95
CA ASP A 133 -5.54 -14.52 8.31
C ASP A 133 -4.45 -13.54 8.72
N VAL A 134 -4.73 -12.25 8.53
CA VAL A 134 -3.86 -11.16 8.97
C VAL A 134 -4.43 -10.64 10.28
N PRO A 135 -3.81 -10.95 11.43
CA PRO A 135 -4.30 -10.44 12.70
C PRO A 135 -4.19 -8.92 12.75
N HIS A 136 -5.25 -8.25 13.19
CA HIS A 136 -5.17 -6.83 13.52
C HIS A 136 -4.16 -6.63 14.65
N GLY A 137 -3.22 -5.70 14.46
CA GLY A 137 -2.21 -5.39 15.46
C GLY A 137 -2.78 -4.57 16.62
N GLY A 138 -2.32 -4.85 17.84
CA GLY A 138 -2.68 -4.11 19.05
C GLY A 138 -3.62 -4.85 20.00
N GLU A 139 -3.94 -4.20 21.12
CA GLU A 139 -4.87 -4.72 22.12
C GLU A 139 -6.31 -4.48 21.66
N ALA A 140 -7.14 -5.52 21.74
CA ALA A 140 -8.52 -5.51 21.27
C ALA A 140 -9.52 -5.25 22.41
N THR A 141 -10.38 -4.25 22.24
CA THR A 141 -11.42 -3.88 23.20
C THR A 141 -12.76 -3.76 22.49
N ALA A 142 -13.82 -4.36 23.04
CA ALA A 142 -15.17 -4.22 22.51
C ALA A 142 -15.74 -2.82 22.75
N GLU A 143 -16.43 -2.27 21.75
CA GLU A 143 -17.08 -0.97 21.84
C GLU A 143 -18.35 -0.85 20.97
N LEU A 144 -19.13 0.21 21.21
CA LEU A 144 -20.40 0.51 20.54
C LEU A 144 -20.40 1.89 19.85
N PRO A 145 -19.52 2.15 18.85
CA PRO A 145 -19.44 3.44 18.20
C PRO A 145 -20.71 3.75 17.39
N SER A 146 -21.12 5.02 17.38
CA SER A 146 -22.19 5.52 16.51
C SER A 146 -21.60 6.27 15.33
N SER A 147 -21.80 5.75 14.12
CA SER A 147 -21.25 6.28 12.88
C SER A 147 -22.16 5.99 11.68
N ALA A 148 -22.19 6.88 10.69
CA ALA A 148 -23.08 6.80 9.53
C ALA A 148 -24.56 6.54 9.89
N GLY A 149 -25.05 7.17 10.96
CA GLY A 149 -26.46 7.05 11.41
C GLY A 149 -26.82 5.71 12.08
N ARG A 150 -25.83 4.86 12.39
CA ARG A 150 -26.01 3.54 13.04
C ARG A 150 -25.06 3.37 14.22
N THR A 151 -25.49 2.60 15.23
CA THR A 151 -24.62 2.06 16.29
C THR A 151 -24.10 0.68 15.88
N TRP A 152 -22.80 0.45 16.04
CA TRP A 152 -22.11 -0.75 15.60
C TRP A 152 -21.60 -1.55 16.79
N GLU A 153 -21.73 -2.86 16.76
CA GLU A 153 -20.91 -3.73 17.60
C GLU A 153 -19.54 -3.85 16.95
N ALA A 154 -18.49 -3.42 17.64
CA ALA A 154 -17.16 -3.26 17.07
C ALA A 154 -16.04 -3.68 18.02
N LEU A 155 -14.87 -3.91 17.44
CA LEU A 155 -13.60 -4.10 18.15
C LEU A 155 -12.67 -2.93 17.82
N ARG A 156 -12.17 -2.28 18.87
CA ARG A 156 -11.09 -1.31 18.80
C ARG A 156 -9.76 -2.01 19.01
N TYR A 157 -8.81 -1.78 18.11
CA TYR A 157 -7.43 -2.20 18.22
C TYR A 157 -6.53 -1.00 18.45
N VAL A 158 -5.72 -1.03 19.50
CA VAL A 158 -4.74 0.02 19.81
C VAL A 158 -3.33 -0.55 19.84
N SER A 159 -2.44 0.00 19.03
CA SER A 159 -1.02 -0.33 19.00
C SER A 159 -0.19 0.94 19.24
N ASP A 160 0.37 1.08 20.44
CA ASP A 160 1.27 2.19 20.79
C ASP A 160 2.73 1.77 20.65
N GLN A 161 3.35 2.16 19.52
CA GLN A 161 4.77 1.90 19.27
C GLN A 161 5.64 3.13 19.57
N ARG A 162 5.07 4.21 20.13
CA ARG A 162 5.82 5.43 20.46
C ARG A 162 7.00 5.20 21.41
N PRO A 163 6.98 4.24 22.36
CA PRO A 163 8.14 3.94 23.20
C PRO A 163 9.39 3.46 22.44
N VAL A 164 9.23 2.99 21.20
CA VAL A 164 10.33 2.54 20.32
C VAL A 164 10.36 3.36 19.02
N ASP A 165 10.01 4.65 19.12
CA ASP A 165 9.97 5.62 18.02
C ASP A 165 8.99 5.26 16.88
N GLY A 166 8.03 4.37 17.14
CA GLY A 166 6.97 4.02 16.21
C GLY A 166 5.69 4.87 16.35
N PRO A 167 4.66 4.60 15.53
CA PRO A 167 3.40 5.33 15.59
C PRO A 167 2.47 4.82 16.70
N LEU A 168 1.52 5.67 17.11
CA LEU A 168 0.29 5.23 17.78
C LEU A 168 -0.75 4.95 16.70
N ARG A 169 -1.28 3.72 16.65
CA ARG A 169 -2.32 3.32 15.71
C ARG A 169 -3.58 2.91 16.45
N THR A 170 -4.72 3.39 15.98
CA THR A 170 -6.04 2.97 16.42
C THR A 170 -6.85 2.54 15.22
N ARG A 171 -7.55 1.41 15.33
CA ARG A 171 -8.49 0.91 14.32
C ARG A 171 -9.77 0.46 15.01
N VAL A 172 -10.91 0.67 14.38
CA VAL A 172 -12.22 0.22 14.88
C VAL A 172 -12.93 -0.52 13.76
N TYR A 173 -13.18 -1.80 13.95
CA TYR A 173 -13.83 -2.67 12.95
C TYR A 173 -15.17 -3.16 13.46
N ALA A 174 -16.20 -3.12 12.60
CA ALA A 174 -17.49 -3.71 12.85
C ALA A 174 -17.40 -5.24 12.93
N ASN A 175 -18.02 -5.85 13.93
CA ASN A 175 -18.12 -7.31 14.05
C ASN A 175 -18.97 -7.92 12.93
N THR A 176 -19.95 -7.16 12.43
CA THR A 176 -20.79 -7.54 11.29
C THR A 176 -20.68 -6.46 10.22
N PRO A 177 -19.78 -6.62 9.24
CA PRO A 177 -19.40 -5.53 8.34
C PRO A 177 -20.52 -5.12 7.38
N GLY A 178 -21.37 -6.05 6.95
CA GLY A 178 -22.36 -5.76 5.90
C GLY A 178 -21.66 -5.15 4.67
N PRO A 179 -22.10 -4.00 4.14
CA PRO A 179 -21.43 -3.31 3.03
C PRO A 179 -19.99 -2.83 3.31
N LEU A 180 -19.55 -2.82 4.58
CA LEU A 180 -18.19 -2.44 4.97
C LEU A 180 -17.14 -3.53 4.64
N TYR A 181 -17.52 -4.63 4.00
CA TYR A 181 -16.57 -5.69 3.60
C TYR A 181 -15.47 -5.20 2.65
N LEU A 182 -15.69 -4.08 1.96
CA LEU A 182 -14.69 -3.44 1.09
C LEU A 182 -13.43 -2.99 1.86
N THR A 183 -13.51 -2.90 3.18
CA THR A 183 -12.45 -2.45 4.11
C THR A 183 -12.48 -3.27 5.42
N HIS A 184 -12.83 -4.56 5.33
CA HIS A 184 -12.91 -5.49 6.48
C HIS A 184 -13.74 -4.98 7.68
N GLY A 185 -14.75 -4.15 7.43
CA GLY A 185 -15.59 -3.60 8.50
C GLY A 185 -15.09 -2.29 9.11
N LEU A 186 -14.09 -1.61 8.53
CA LEU A 186 -13.50 -0.41 9.14
C LEU A 186 -14.55 0.70 9.35
N ILE A 187 -14.65 1.18 10.59
CA ILE A 187 -15.51 2.30 11.01
C ILE A 187 -14.68 3.56 11.24
N ASP A 188 -13.54 3.42 11.92
CA ASP A 188 -12.67 4.52 12.32
C ASP A 188 -11.21 4.04 12.31
N ALA A 189 -10.31 4.87 11.81
CA ALA A 189 -8.89 4.65 11.90
C ALA A 189 -8.15 5.95 12.24
N SER A 190 -7.15 5.86 13.10
CA SER A 190 -6.20 6.94 13.31
C SER A 190 -4.76 6.43 13.41
N THR A 191 -3.83 7.24 12.95
CA THR A 191 -2.39 6.99 13.09
C THR A 191 -1.72 8.30 13.44
N GLU A 192 -0.99 8.31 14.54
CA GLU A 192 -0.20 9.46 14.99
C GLU A 192 1.28 9.09 14.92
N THR A 193 2.06 9.86 14.16
CA THR A 193 3.50 9.68 14.05
C THR A 193 4.18 10.60 15.06
N ALA A 194 4.60 10.03 16.20
CA ALA A 194 5.29 10.80 17.26
C ALA A 194 6.81 10.55 17.33
N GLY A 195 7.34 9.51 16.65
CA GLY A 195 8.76 9.11 16.78
C GLY A 195 9.73 9.57 15.70
N PHE A 196 9.26 10.10 14.55
CA PHE A 196 10.11 10.32 13.37
C PHE A 196 10.47 11.78 13.08
N HIS A 197 10.66 12.61 14.11
CA HIS A 197 10.95 14.05 14.01
C HIS A 197 9.88 14.90 13.28
N ILE A 198 9.15 14.39 12.29
CA ILE A 198 8.06 15.06 11.59
C ILE A 198 6.76 14.63 12.27
N PRO A 199 6.18 15.45 13.17
CA PRO A 199 4.91 15.12 13.79
C PRO A 199 3.84 15.05 12.70
N GLY A 200 2.85 14.20 12.86
CA GLY A 200 1.83 14.06 11.82
C GLY A 200 0.86 12.94 12.13
N GLY A 201 -0.01 12.70 11.19
CA GLY A 201 -0.94 11.62 11.31
C GLY A 201 -1.94 11.54 10.19
N PHE A 202 -2.78 10.54 10.33
CA PHE A 202 -3.87 10.23 9.43
C PHE A 202 -5.09 9.87 10.26
N SER A 203 -6.27 10.30 9.81
CA SER A 203 -7.55 9.89 10.36
C SER A 203 -8.53 9.54 9.25
N LEU A 204 -9.39 8.56 9.54
CA LEU A 204 -10.46 8.10 8.67
C LEU A 204 -11.68 7.80 9.52
N LYS A 205 -12.85 8.28 9.09
CA LYS A 205 -14.11 8.04 9.79
C LYS A 205 -15.23 7.74 8.82
N LEU A 206 -15.97 6.68 9.07
CA LEU A 206 -17.08 6.25 8.25
C LEU A 206 -18.13 7.37 8.18
N ARG A 207 -18.48 7.77 6.96
CA ARG A 207 -19.47 8.83 6.71
C ARG A 207 -20.80 8.24 6.28
N GLU A 208 -20.77 7.35 5.31
CA GLU A 208 -21.94 6.73 4.69
C GLU A 208 -21.55 5.37 4.12
N PHE A 209 -22.54 4.51 4.00
CA PHE A 209 -22.43 3.24 3.30
C PHE A 209 -23.75 2.98 2.57
N ARG A 210 -23.67 2.22 1.49
CA ARG A 210 -24.82 1.86 0.66
C ARG A 210 -24.63 0.46 0.12
N GLU A 211 -25.67 -0.34 0.17
CA GLU A 211 -25.71 -1.65 -0.47
C GLU A 211 -26.13 -1.50 -1.93
N GLY A 212 -25.47 -2.24 -2.81
CA GLY A 212 -25.75 -2.31 -4.22
C GLY A 212 -27.05 -3.05 -4.52
N SER A 213 -27.49 -2.95 -5.78
CA SER A 213 -28.71 -3.64 -6.23
C SER A 213 -28.40 -5.08 -6.65
N GLU A 214 -29.21 -6.04 -6.19
CA GLU A 214 -29.11 -7.42 -6.67
C GLU A 214 -29.41 -7.50 -8.17
N GLY A 215 -28.61 -8.30 -8.89
CA GLY A 215 -28.78 -8.51 -10.34
C GLY A 215 -28.33 -7.35 -11.23
N ALA A 216 -27.83 -6.24 -10.67
CA ALA A 216 -27.22 -5.17 -11.46
C ALA A 216 -25.94 -5.67 -12.14
N SER A 217 -25.87 -5.49 -13.46
CA SER A 217 -24.69 -5.81 -14.26
C SER A 217 -24.18 -4.52 -14.90
N ALA A 218 -22.85 -4.37 -14.87
CA ALA A 218 -22.14 -3.27 -15.49
C ALA A 218 -20.96 -3.83 -16.30
N PRO A 219 -20.60 -3.20 -17.42
CA PRO A 219 -19.46 -3.65 -18.22
C PRO A 219 -18.18 -3.57 -17.39
N VAL A 220 -17.30 -4.56 -17.58
CA VAL A 220 -15.98 -4.57 -16.93
C VAL A 220 -15.17 -3.37 -17.41
N PRO A 221 -14.73 -2.48 -16.49
CA PRO A 221 -13.92 -1.33 -16.87
C PRO A 221 -12.50 -1.75 -17.29
N ALA A 222 -11.90 -0.98 -18.20
CA ALA A 222 -10.50 -1.14 -18.58
C ALA A 222 -9.57 -0.79 -17.40
N LEU A 223 -8.45 -1.51 -17.28
CA LEU A 223 -7.42 -1.23 -16.27
C LEU A 223 -6.50 -0.07 -16.71
N ASP A 224 -7.08 1.10 -16.93
CA ASP A 224 -6.34 2.28 -17.36
C ASP A 224 -5.48 2.85 -16.23
N ARG A 225 -5.98 2.80 -14.99
CA ARG A 225 -5.35 3.29 -13.76
C ARG A 225 -5.49 2.28 -12.61
N PRO A 226 -4.82 1.12 -12.70
CA PRO A 226 -4.88 0.14 -11.64
C PRO A 226 -4.16 0.68 -10.39
N LEU A 227 -4.78 0.55 -9.21
CA LEU A 227 -4.06 0.78 -7.94
C LEU A 227 -2.85 -0.17 -7.85
N GLY A 228 -3.02 -1.38 -8.37
CA GLY A 228 -1.96 -2.34 -8.57
C GLY A 228 -2.54 -3.61 -9.15
N ALA A 229 -3.50 -4.20 -8.44
CA ALA A 229 -4.12 -5.47 -8.79
C ALA A 229 -4.53 -5.57 -10.28
N GLY A 230 -4.19 -6.69 -10.91
CA GLY A 230 -4.48 -6.94 -12.33
C GLY A 230 -3.44 -6.37 -13.29
N ALA A 231 -2.39 -5.73 -12.79
CA ALA A 231 -1.30 -5.18 -13.58
C ALA A 231 0.08 -5.65 -13.08
N TYR A 232 1.10 -5.38 -13.91
CA TYR A 232 2.49 -5.69 -13.65
C TYR A 232 3.40 -4.66 -14.31
N TYR A 233 4.64 -4.58 -13.84
CA TYR A 233 5.72 -3.93 -14.57
C TYR A 233 7.02 -4.73 -14.44
N GLU A 234 7.91 -4.53 -15.40
CA GLU A 234 9.24 -5.10 -15.41
C GLU A 234 10.26 -3.98 -15.35
N ARG A 235 11.25 -4.12 -14.48
CA ARG A 235 12.40 -3.24 -14.38
C ARG A 235 13.68 -4.01 -14.65
N ARG A 236 14.58 -3.43 -15.45
CA ARG A 236 15.98 -3.86 -15.51
C ARG A 236 16.73 -3.18 -14.37
N VAL A 237 17.49 -3.97 -13.62
CA VAL A 237 18.42 -3.53 -12.57
C VAL A 237 19.82 -3.91 -13.02
N ASP A 238 20.71 -2.92 -13.16
CA ASP A 238 22.05 -3.16 -13.71
C ASP A 238 23.03 -3.72 -12.65
N VAL A 239 22.87 -3.29 -11.40
CA VAL A 239 23.75 -3.63 -10.28
C VAL A 239 22.91 -3.89 -9.03
N GLY A 240 23.27 -4.91 -8.24
CA GLY A 240 22.57 -5.26 -7.00
C GLY A 240 22.68 -6.75 -6.67
N PRO A 241 21.95 -7.24 -5.66
CA PRO A 241 21.96 -8.66 -5.28
C PRO A 241 21.30 -9.56 -6.33
N ALA A 242 20.43 -8.99 -7.18
CA ALA A 242 19.72 -9.72 -8.25
C ALA A 242 19.65 -8.86 -9.53
N PRO A 243 20.77 -8.64 -10.23
CA PRO A 243 20.78 -7.88 -11.48
C PRO A 243 20.02 -8.62 -12.58
N GLY A 244 19.51 -7.88 -13.55
CA GLY A 244 18.68 -8.42 -14.63
C GLY A 244 17.28 -7.81 -14.65
N VAL A 245 16.38 -8.45 -15.40
CA VAL A 245 14.98 -8.02 -15.46
C VAL A 245 14.20 -8.67 -14.32
N GLN A 246 13.57 -7.83 -13.51
CA GLN A 246 12.67 -8.22 -12.43
C GLN A 246 11.25 -7.84 -12.82
N ARG A 247 10.29 -8.70 -12.54
CA ARG A 247 8.86 -8.41 -12.68
C ARG A 247 8.23 -8.22 -11.32
N VAL A 248 7.45 -7.15 -11.20
CA VAL A 248 6.60 -6.89 -10.04
C VAL A 248 5.16 -7.11 -10.47
N CYS A 249 4.48 -7.96 -9.73
CA CYS A 249 3.13 -8.44 -10.00
C CYS A 249 2.20 -8.03 -8.86
N PHE A 250 0.99 -7.63 -9.21
CA PHE A 250 -0.02 -7.22 -8.25
C PHE A 250 -1.33 -7.97 -8.48
N ALA A 251 -1.91 -8.49 -7.41
CA ALA A 251 -3.25 -9.05 -7.36
C ALA A 251 -4.01 -8.49 -6.15
N ALA A 252 -5.31 -8.76 -6.08
CA ALA A 252 -6.09 -8.57 -4.88
C ALA A 252 -7.01 -9.75 -4.65
N GLU A 253 -7.15 -10.17 -3.39
CA GLU A 253 -8.05 -11.23 -2.97
C GLU A 253 -8.76 -10.81 -1.70
N ARG A 254 -10.10 -10.80 -1.74
CA ARG A 254 -10.98 -10.63 -0.56
C ARG A 254 -10.60 -9.46 0.35
N GLY A 255 -10.24 -8.31 -0.23
CA GLY A 255 -9.86 -7.10 0.53
C GLY A 255 -8.36 -6.97 0.83
N TYR A 256 -7.53 -7.92 0.43
CA TYR A 256 -6.08 -7.86 0.55
C TYR A 256 -5.42 -7.61 -0.80
N LEU A 257 -4.45 -6.69 -0.84
CA LEU A 257 -3.52 -6.51 -1.95
C LEU A 257 -2.35 -7.46 -1.79
N LEU A 258 -1.96 -8.09 -2.90
CA LEU A 258 -0.90 -9.08 -2.97
C LEU A 258 0.17 -8.59 -3.94
N ARG A 259 1.42 -8.59 -3.50
CA ARG A 259 2.57 -8.19 -4.31
C ARG A 259 3.57 -9.33 -4.36
N THR A 260 4.05 -9.65 -5.56
CA THR A 260 5.21 -10.53 -5.76
C THR A 260 6.23 -9.85 -6.64
N GLU A 261 7.50 -10.17 -6.39
CA GLU A 261 8.63 -9.66 -7.15
C GLU A 261 9.62 -10.79 -7.37
N GLY A 262 10.09 -10.96 -8.61
CA GLY A 262 11.04 -11.99 -8.95
C GLY A 262 11.75 -11.74 -10.28
N PRO A 263 12.86 -12.44 -10.55
CA PRO A 263 13.52 -12.39 -11.84
C PRO A 263 12.62 -12.93 -12.95
N VAL A 264 12.72 -12.36 -14.15
CA VAL A 264 12.04 -12.86 -15.34
C VAL A 264 12.94 -13.84 -16.07
N ASN A 265 12.45 -15.06 -16.28
CA ASN A 265 13.02 -16.02 -17.20
C ASN A 265 12.30 -15.92 -18.56
N PRO A 266 12.94 -15.34 -19.59
CA PRO A 266 12.31 -15.15 -20.90
C PRO A 266 11.93 -16.47 -21.60
N ASP A 267 12.52 -17.60 -21.20
CA ASP A 267 12.25 -18.91 -21.80
C ASP A 267 11.01 -19.60 -21.20
N THR A 268 10.59 -19.21 -19.97
CA THR A 268 9.48 -19.87 -19.25
C THR A 268 8.33 -18.94 -18.89
N ASP A 269 8.55 -17.64 -18.81
CA ASP A 269 7.57 -16.70 -18.24
C ASP A 269 6.60 -16.16 -19.28
N VAL A 270 5.75 -17.07 -19.78
CA VAL A 270 4.74 -16.80 -20.82
C VAL A 270 3.55 -15.98 -20.27
N ALA A 271 3.09 -16.26 -19.05
CA ALA A 271 2.04 -15.49 -18.38
C ALA A 271 2.67 -14.41 -17.46
N PRO A 272 2.15 -13.17 -17.43
CA PRO A 272 2.80 -12.09 -16.69
C PRO A 272 2.86 -12.38 -15.18
N CYS A 273 1.76 -12.85 -14.59
CA CYS A 273 1.63 -13.08 -13.15
C CYS A 273 0.69 -14.28 -12.94
N SER A 274 1.22 -15.39 -12.40
CA SER A 274 0.44 -16.62 -12.20
C SER A 274 0.42 -17.11 -10.76
N ASP A 275 1.37 -16.68 -9.93
CA ASP A 275 1.51 -17.17 -8.56
C ASP A 275 1.65 -16.02 -7.55
N PHE A 276 0.77 -16.06 -6.55
CA PHE A 276 0.73 -15.16 -5.40
C PHE A 276 0.67 -15.93 -4.08
N SER A 277 0.97 -17.24 -4.10
CA SER A 277 0.88 -18.13 -2.93
C SER A 277 1.79 -17.72 -1.77
N GLU A 278 2.95 -17.13 -2.08
CA GLU A 278 3.93 -16.61 -1.12
C GLU A 278 3.83 -15.09 -0.91
N ALA A 279 2.86 -14.42 -1.54
CA ALA A 279 2.70 -12.97 -1.39
C ALA A 279 2.23 -12.62 0.02
N GLU A 280 2.92 -11.70 0.68
CA GLU A 280 2.44 -11.13 1.95
C GLU A 280 1.18 -10.29 1.69
N PRO A 281 0.06 -10.62 2.37
CA PRO A 281 -1.19 -9.90 2.20
C PRO A 281 -1.16 -8.56 2.94
N GLU A 282 -1.43 -7.47 2.22
CA GLU A 282 -1.62 -6.13 2.79
C GLU A 282 -3.10 -5.76 2.74
N ALA A 283 -3.69 -5.38 3.86
CA ALA A 283 -5.11 -5.00 3.89
C ALA A 283 -5.34 -3.74 3.05
N LEU A 284 -6.35 -3.75 2.18
CA LEU A 284 -6.63 -2.66 1.24
C LEU A 284 -6.79 -1.33 1.98
N GLU A 285 -7.50 -1.31 3.10
CA GLU A 285 -7.65 -0.12 3.91
C GLU A 285 -6.31 0.46 4.39
N GLU A 286 -5.32 -0.35 4.76
CA GLU A 286 -4.00 0.15 5.18
C GLU A 286 -3.26 0.81 4.00
N VAL A 287 -3.33 0.21 2.80
CA VAL A 287 -2.79 0.83 1.58
C VAL A 287 -3.46 2.17 1.31
N LEU A 288 -4.79 2.23 1.39
CA LEU A 288 -5.57 3.46 1.15
C LEU A 288 -5.29 4.55 2.19
N MET A 289 -4.97 4.18 3.43
CA MET A 289 -4.54 5.15 4.45
C MET A 289 -3.13 5.70 4.19
N GLY A 290 -2.27 4.93 3.49
CA GLY A 290 -0.93 5.36 3.08
C GLY A 290 -0.92 6.40 1.95
N LEU A 291 -1.85 6.33 1.00
CA LEU A 291 -1.82 7.20 -0.20
C LEU A 291 -1.86 8.71 0.12
N PRO A 292 -2.69 9.20 1.06
CA PRO A 292 -2.66 10.61 1.44
C PRO A 292 -1.34 11.04 2.06
N TRP A 293 -0.69 10.16 2.82
CA TRP A 293 0.63 10.45 3.37
C TRP A 293 1.69 10.59 2.26
N GLU A 294 1.69 9.69 1.27
CA GLU A 294 2.58 9.80 0.10
C GLU A 294 2.33 11.06 -0.71
N ALA A 295 1.07 11.47 -0.83
CA ALA A 295 0.67 12.69 -1.52
C ALA A 295 1.19 13.96 -0.81
N LEU A 296 1.30 13.93 0.52
CA LEU A 296 1.93 15.00 1.31
C LEU A 296 3.46 14.93 1.27
N ALA A 297 4.03 13.73 1.40
CA ALA A 297 5.48 13.52 1.45
C ALA A 297 6.16 13.84 0.13
N SER A 298 5.47 13.59 -0.99
CA SER A 298 5.94 14.02 -2.30
C SER A 298 6.12 15.54 -2.28
N ALA A 299 7.37 16.01 -2.43
CA ALA A 299 7.59 17.34 -2.99
C ALA A 299 6.74 17.43 -4.26
N PRO A 300 6.13 18.59 -4.60
CA PRO A 300 5.32 18.71 -5.81
C PRO A 300 6.12 18.08 -6.94
N GLY A 301 5.63 16.95 -7.45
CA GLY A 301 6.33 16.14 -8.45
C GLY A 301 6.85 17.07 -9.54
N PRO A 302 8.04 16.81 -10.11
CA PRO A 302 8.91 17.84 -10.62
C PRO A 302 8.11 18.87 -11.40
N SER A 303 7.90 20.02 -10.76
CA SER A 303 7.08 21.10 -11.28
C SER A 303 7.55 21.39 -12.71
N ALA A 304 6.65 21.86 -13.59
CA ALA A 304 7.05 22.40 -14.88
C ALA A 304 8.15 23.49 -14.77
N ALA A 305 8.38 24.03 -13.57
CA ALA A 305 9.41 25.00 -13.20
C ALA A 305 10.66 24.40 -12.50
N ALA A 306 10.73 23.08 -12.24
CA ALA A 306 11.95 22.44 -11.75
C ALA A 306 13.00 22.41 -12.89
N PRO A 307 14.31 22.57 -12.60
CA PRO A 307 15.37 22.49 -13.60
C PRO A 307 15.53 21.04 -14.08
N GLY A 308 14.63 20.60 -14.95
CA GLY A 308 14.64 19.28 -15.56
C GLY A 308 14.57 19.37 -17.07
N THR A 309 15.23 18.43 -17.73
CA THR A 309 15.21 18.33 -19.19
C THR A 309 13.96 17.57 -19.63
N ARG A 310 13.08 18.21 -20.39
CA ARG A 310 11.92 17.53 -21.00
C ARG A 310 12.38 16.64 -22.14
N GLY A 311 11.77 15.46 -22.23
CA GLY A 311 12.07 14.49 -23.28
C GLY A 311 10.95 13.48 -23.45
N THR A 312 11.28 12.36 -24.07
CA THR A 312 10.38 11.22 -24.24
C THR A 312 11.07 9.97 -23.73
N PHE A 313 10.42 9.27 -22.81
CA PHE A 313 10.82 7.93 -22.39
C PHE A 313 10.17 6.91 -23.32
N THR A 314 11.01 6.15 -24.03
CA THR A 314 10.56 5.11 -24.96
C THR A 314 10.76 3.71 -24.36
N VAL A 315 9.75 2.87 -24.56
CA VAL A 315 9.69 1.53 -23.99
C VAL A 315 8.65 0.71 -24.75
N GLN A 316 9.07 -0.40 -25.33
CA GLN A 316 8.25 -1.15 -26.30
C GLN A 316 7.72 -0.19 -27.39
N ASP A 317 6.42 -0.24 -27.69
CA ASP A 317 5.75 0.65 -28.65
C ASP A 317 5.16 1.91 -28.00
N ARG A 318 5.59 2.26 -26.77
CA ARG A 318 5.07 3.39 -25.99
C ARG A 318 6.07 4.53 -25.94
N ALA A 319 5.55 5.75 -26.10
CA ALA A 319 6.27 7.00 -25.96
C ALA A 319 5.63 7.81 -24.82
N VAL A 320 6.33 7.93 -23.69
CA VAL A 320 5.86 8.63 -22.50
C VAL A 320 6.54 9.98 -22.40
N PRO A 321 5.81 11.11 -22.39
CA PRO A 321 6.39 12.42 -22.08
C PRO A 321 7.09 12.37 -20.72
N ALA A 322 8.35 12.79 -20.68
CA ALA A 322 9.21 12.59 -19.51
C ALA A 322 9.95 13.85 -19.09
N LEU A 323 10.30 13.90 -17.81
CA LEU A 323 11.13 14.95 -17.21
C LEU A 323 12.33 14.29 -16.54
N THR A 324 13.53 14.67 -16.98
CA THR A 324 14.79 14.16 -16.44
C THR A 324 15.40 15.17 -15.50
N LEU A 325 15.59 14.77 -14.25
CA LEU A 325 16.31 15.51 -13.22
C LEU A 325 17.74 15.00 -13.15
N GLN A 326 18.70 15.91 -13.01
CA GLN A 326 20.10 15.55 -12.86
C GLN A 326 20.70 16.30 -11.67
N SER A 327 21.38 15.58 -10.78
CA SER A 327 22.14 16.16 -9.68
C SER A 327 23.60 15.72 -9.74
N ARG A 328 24.48 16.52 -9.13
CA ARG A 328 25.88 16.18 -8.93
C ARG A 328 26.19 16.27 -7.45
N GLU A 329 26.78 15.22 -6.90
CA GLU A 329 27.08 15.16 -5.48
C GLU A 329 28.47 14.57 -5.27
N ASP A 330 29.15 15.08 -4.24
CA ASP A 330 30.41 14.49 -3.77
C ASP A 330 30.07 13.42 -2.73
N VAL A 331 30.34 12.16 -3.07
CA VAL A 331 30.11 11.03 -2.17
C VAL A 331 31.46 10.39 -1.90
N GLU A 332 31.94 10.55 -0.67
CA GLU A 332 33.22 10.01 -0.19
C GLU A 332 34.44 10.47 -1.02
N GLY A 333 34.45 11.72 -1.50
CA GLY A 333 35.54 12.28 -2.30
C GLY A 333 35.49 11.90 -3.77
N THR A 334 34.43 11.21 -4.21
CA THR A 334 34.17 10.90 -5.62
C THR A 334 32.94 11.66 -6.09
N GLN A 335 33.13 12.50 -7.10
CA GLN A 335 32.04 13.19 -7.77
C GLN A 335 31.16 12.17 -8.51
N ARG A 336 29.87 12.17 -8.19
CA ARG A 336 28.84 11.35 -8.83
C ARG A 336 27.80 12.22 -9.49
N VAL A 337 27.24 11.68 -10.57
CA VAL A 337 26.15 12.26 -11.33
C VAL A 337 24.97 11.31 -11.23
N PHE A 338 23.87 11.80 -10.67
CA PHE A 338 22.61 11.05 -10.60
C PHE A 338 21.67 11.61 -11.65
N ALA A 339 21.02 10.74 -12.41
CA ALA A 339 19.98 11.13 -13.35
C ALA A 339 18.73 10.28 -13.10
N GLU A 340 17.59 10.94 -12.93
CA GLU A 340 16.30 10.30 -12.73
C GLU A 340 15.30 10.82 -13.76
N THR A 341 14.65 9.91 -14.47
CA THR A 341 13.63 10.22 -15.48
C THR A 341 12.26 9.86 -14.94
N TYR A 342 11.39 10.84 -14.77
CA TYR A 342 10.00 10.66 -14.35
C TYR A 342 9.05 10.84 -15.52
N ALA A 343 7.83 10.30 -15.42
CA ALA A 343 6.74 10.72 -16.28
C ALA A 343 6.45 12.22 -16.05
N ALA A 344 6.34 13.01 -17.12
CA ALA A 344 5.98 14.42 -17.02
C ALA A 344 4.52 14.60 -16.54
N ASP A 345 3.65 13.65 -16.90
CA ASP A 345 2.31 13.50 -16.35
C ASP A 345 2.08 12.03 -15.99
N PRO A 346 1.95 11.67 -14.69
CA PRO A 346 1.74 10.28 -14.25
C PRO A 346 0.38 9.70 -14.68
N TRP A 347 -0.54 10.55 -15.14
CA TRP A 347 -1.87 10.16 -15.61
C TRP A 347 -2.03 10.14 -17.13
N THR A 348 -0.93 10.35 -17.87
CA THR A 348 -0.96 10.31 -19.33
C THR A 348 -1.48 8.95 -19.86
N PRO A 349 -2.26 8.94 -20.96
CA PRO A 349 -2.72 7.68 -21.58
C PRO A 349 -1.58 6.75 -22.01
N ALA A 350 -0.37 7.28 -22.24
CA ALA A 350 0.80 6.46 -22.56
C ALA A 350 1.20 5.49 -21.43
N LEU A 351 0.71 5.71 -20.21
CA LEU A 351 0.94 4.86 -19.02
C LEU A 351 -0.21 3.89 -18.72
N VAL A 352 -1.21 3.74 -19.60
CA VAL A 352 -2.31 2.77 -19.41
C VAL A 352 -1.77 1.39 -19.02
N GLY A 353 -2.38 0.78 -18.01
CA GLY A 353 -1.98 -0.51 -17.45
C GLY A 353 -0.74 -0.48 -16.57
N LEU A 354 -0.08 0.67 -16.34
CA LEU A 354 0.99 0.78 -15.35
C LEU A 354 0.39 0.91 -13.93
N PRO A 355 0.82 0.08 -12.96
CA PRO A 355 0.42 0.18 -11.55
C PRO A 355 0.67 1.55 -10.94
N TYR A 356 -0.16 1.95 -9.97
CA TYR A 356 -0.08 3.23 -9.28
C TYR A 356 1.33 3.55 -8.77
N GLU A 357 1.98 2.62 -8.07
CA GLU A 357 3.32 2.88 -7.49
C GLU A 357 4.33 3.32 -8.55
N ALA A 358 4.35 2.65 -9.71
CA ALA A 358 5.35 2.85 -10.74
C ALA A 358 5.12 4.16 -11.53
N ARG A 359 3.90 4.71 -11.51
CA ARG A 359 3.60 6.02 -12.13
C ARG A 359 4.29 7.17 -11.43
N PHE A 360 4.57 7.02 -10.14
CA PHE A 360 5.14 8.06 -9.29
C PHE A 360 6.58 7.75 -8.85
N GLN A 361 7.21 6.76 -9.47
CA GLN A 361 8.64 6.44 -9.33
C GLN A 361 9.40 6.82 -10.61
N PRO A 362 10.74 6.93 -10.57
CA PRO A 362 11.53 7.07 -11.78
C PRO A 362 11.27 5.93 -12.77
N LEU A 363 10.93 6.28 -14.02
CA LEU A 363 10.89 5.34 -15.15
C LEU A 363 12.29 4.83 -15.51
N SER A 364 13.30 5.65 -15.25
CA SER A 364 14.70 5.22 -15.20
C SER A 364 15.51 6.05 -14.23
N SER A 365 16.50 5.41 -13.60
CA SER A 365 17.53 6.06 -12.80
C SER A 365 18.90 5.55 -13.23
N SER A 366 19.92 6.41 -13.16
CA SER A 366 21.31 6.03 -13.42
C SER A 366 22.26 6.82 -12.54
N THR A 367 23.33 6.15 -12.13
CA THR A 367 24.45 6.75 -11.39
C THR A 367 25.71 6.62 -12.23
N GLU A 368 26.46 7.72 -12.36
CA GLU A 368 27.75 7.75 -13.03
C GLU A 368 28.80 8.37 -12.10
N ARG A 369 29.99 7.77 -12.04
CA ARG A 369 31.14 8.37 -11.36
C ARG A 369 31.97 9.20 -12.33
N VAL A 370 32.49 10.33 -11.84
CA VAL A 370 33.46 11.15 -12.57
C VAL A 370 34.86 10.62 -12.29
N VAL A 371 35.53 10.08 -13.30
CA VAL A 371 36.91 9.60 -13.21
C VAL A 371 37.91 10.63 -13.72
N ALA A 372 39.21 10.31 -13.59
CA ALA A 372 40.30 11.19 -14.03
C ALA A 372 40.09 11.68 -15.46
N GLY A 373 40.31 12.98 -15.68
CA GLY A 373 40.03 13.64 -16.96
C GLY A 373 38.56 14.02 -17.18
N GLY A 374 37.69 13.89 -16.17
CA GLY A 374 36.29 14.31 -16.23
C GLY A 374 35.37 13.35 -16.99
N LYS A 375 35.85 12.14 -17.31
CA LYS A 375 35.05 11.10 -17.98
C LYS A 375 34.00 10.54 -17.02
N LEU A 376 32.81 10.25 -17.54
CA LEU A 376 31.73 9.58 -16.80
C LEU A 376 31.82 8.07 -17.02
N GLU A 377 31.78 7.31 -15.93
CA GLU A 377 31.68 5.85 -15.94
C GLU A 377 30.41 5.42 -15.21
N SER A 378 29.59 4.58 -15.85
CA SER A 378 28.34 4.10 -15.25
C SER A 378 28.62 3.20 -14.04
N GLU A 379 27.95 3.48 -12.92
CA GLU A 379 27.91 2.64 -11.73
C GLU A 379 26.61 1.81 -11.65
N GLY A 380 25.76 1.89 -12.68
CA GLY A 380 24.50 1.17 -12.80
C GLY A 380 23.26 2.05 -12.69
N GLY A 381 22.10 1.41 -12.67
CA GLY A 381 20.81 2.08 -12.68
C GLY A 381 19.63 1.12 -12.68
N THR A 382 18.45 1.71 -12.81
CA THR A 382 17.21 0.96 -13.02
C THR A 382 16.45 1.55 -14.20
N ARG A 383 15.69 0.72 -14.92
CA ARG A 383 14.84 1.18 -16.02
C ARG A 383 13.61 0.29 -16.15
N ILE A 384 12.43 0.90 -16.22
CA ILE A 384 11.20 0.21 -16.62
C ILE A 384 11.36 -0.24 -18.08
N VAL A 385 11.24 -1.54 -18.33
CA VAL A 385 11.42 -2.14 -19.66
C VAL A 385 10.13 -2.66 -20.28
N ARG A 386 9.10 -2.90 -19.46
CA ARG A 386 7.78 -3.38 -19.88
C ARG A 386 6.75 -3.17 -18.77
N TRP A 387 5.47 -3.08 -19.14
CA TRP A 387 4.33 -3.20 -18.21
C TRP A 387 3.06 -3.54 -18.95
N GLY A 388 2.03 -3.93 -18.20
CA GLY A 388 0.70 -4.08 -18.75
C GLY A 388 -0.29 -4.62 -17.73
N ALA A 389 -1.51 -4.82 -18.21
CA ALA A 389 -2.54 -5.53 -17.48
C ALA A 389 -2.46 -7.03 -17.81
N TRP A 390 -2.63 -7.87 -16.80
CA TRP A 390 -2.84 -9.32 -16.95
C TRP A 390 -4.30 -9.73 -16.70
N MET A 391 -5.12 -8.77 -16.24
CA MET A 391 -6.58 -8.85 -16.18
C MET A 391 -7.23 -7.76 -17.06
N GLY A 392 -8.51 -7.90 -17.41
CA GLY A 392 -9.25 -6.90 -18.19
C GLY A 392 -9.48 -7.29 -19.65
N ALA A 393 -10.53 -6.71 -20.23
CA ALA A 393 -11.22 -7.20 -21.43
C ALA A 393 -10.34 -7.34 -22.68
N LYS A 394 -10.57 -8.43 -23.42
CA LYS A 394 -10.29 -8.49 -24.86
C LYS A 394 -11.29 -7.64 -25.62
#